data_AF-A0A8S1WYJ9-F1
#
_entry.id   AF-A0A8S1WYJ9-F1
#
_cell.length_a   1.000
_cell.length_b   1.000
_cell.length_c   1.000
_cell.angle_alpha   90.00
_cell.angle_beta   90.00
_cell.angle_gamma   90.00
#
_symmetry.space_group_name_H-M   'P 1'
#
loop_
_entity.id
_entity.type
_entity.pdbx_description
1 polymer ?
#
loop_
_entity_poly.entity_id
_entity_poly.type
_entity_poly.pdbx_seq_one_letter_code
_entity_poly.pdbx_strand_id
1 'polypeptide(L)'
;MNQKKLDQAIHYLKYINVFVKPVDLFLLKQGGHRTLLGTFMTMGIISVLLIQFINIVSSFVIHDNPTLLTNQSYSQQQPPIYLSKENFTITISSLNYDLGDSYTVSMWLVSQLFEDKTNSKMTPNIEKTNIPLIRCQKQEGLHDYFVNTSLVQYCIDWESVPHVIIEGSLDSDYYKYIEVSINQCEETKCPLIENDEIIIKTLSTYADTMNFDQPHQLYGKTFKNVINQYYTKRFNGIFQITEVKQDHGYILQELETTKSLSINNLYENFDSQDEKVYATYRFYLDNLTQIYQISYPKIQQSLSDFGGLCEIFILAALFIVTPLNELSYKVTLLNELFNFNLNNQNEEQQQKIHPSNTAKQRLKSIQLKTSQLERINRQMTTNGRNSEKNDHKFLINALQDSIKRFFDERNSKLELSFCDYIPCARGQKQQLISYSMSKINNSLDITYIVKKLQEIDKLKMILLSPDQIKLFDFLPKPNIDLHSSNKQSYFSILKPEQSELEKAIEAQTAFNNLAKFKDDQINQHLVEFLDDDIIQLFRINMRKEVKSLTNFSPVTQTHFLSDLPSRMPQIEQQDDSDSESSPSIKSIQKVDS
;
A
#
# COMPACT_ATOMS: atom_id res chain seq x y z
N MET A 1 30.50 -1.84 -10.40
CA MET A 1 29.81 -3.08 -9.97
C MET A 1 29.86 -4.08 -11.13
N ASN A 2 30.09 -5.37 -10.87
CA ASN A 2 30.31 -6.35 -11.96
C ASN A 2 28.99 -6.68 -12.67
N GLN A 3 28.92 -6.54 -14.00
CA GLN A 3 27.66 -6.54 -14.77
C GLN A 3 26.81 -7.80 -14.54
N LYS A 4 27.45 -8.98 -14.52
CA LYS A 4 26.79 -10.26 -14.19
C LYS A 4 26.08 -10.29 -12.82
N LYS A 5 26.59 -9.58 -11.80
CA LYS A 5 25.96 -9.50 -10.48
C LYS A 5 24.71 -8.62 -10.50
N LEU A 6 24.70 -7.57 -11.33
CA LEU A 6 23.52 -6.72 -11.54
C LEU A 6 22.40 -7.52 -12.23
N ASP A 7 22.74 -8.26 -13.30
CA ASP A 7 21.77 -9.07 -14.04
C ASP A 7 21.15 -10.18 -13.16
N GLN A 8 21.96 -10.82 -12.31
CA GLN A 8 21.46 -11.78 -11.31
C GLN A 8 20.53 -11.13 -10.26
N ALA A 9 20.88 -9.95 -9.73
CA ALA A 9 20.02 -9.25 -8.78
C ALA A 9 18.68 -8.84 -9.41
N ILE A 10 18.70 -8.36 -10.66
CA ILE A 10 17.50 -8.03 -11.45
C ILE A 10 16.64 -9.28 -11.69
N HIS A 11 17.25 -10.45 -11.91
CA HIS A 11 16.53 -11.71 -12.05
C HIS A 11 15.77 -12.10 -10.76
N TYR A 12 16.42 -11.99 -9.59
CA TYR A 12 15.77 -12.28 -8.30
C TYR A 12 14.66 -11.27 -7.97
N LEU A 13 14.86 -9.96 -8.23
CA LEU A 13 13.84 -8.93 -7.98
C LEU A 13 12.51 -9.22 -8.69
N LYS A 14 12.54 -9.79 -9.91
CA LYS A 14 11.33 -10.19 -10.65
C LYS A 14 10.46 -11.24 -9.95
N TYR A 15 10.96 -11.93 -8.92
CA TYR A 15 10.14 -12.87 -8.13
C TYR A 15 9.15 -12.18 -7.20
N ILE A 16 9.37 -10.91 -6.85
CA ILE A 16 8.47 -10.11 -6.00
C ILE A 16 7.20 -9.69 -6.76
N ASN A 17 7.25 -9.62 -8.10
CA ASN A 17 6.11 -9.23 -8.92
C ASN A 17 4.90 -10.17 -8.72
N VAL A 18 3.84 -9.66 -8.09
CA VAL A 18 2.56 -10.37 -7.91
C VAL A 18 1.78 -10.44 -9.24
N PHE A 19 1.93 -9.44 -10.10
CA PHE A 19 1.25 -9.34 -11.38
C PHE A 19 1.97 -10.16 -12.46
N VAL A 20 1.98 -11.49 -12.34
CA VAL A 20 2.58 -12.41 -13.32
C VAL A 20 1.56 -12.80 -14.38
N LYS A 21 1.92 -12.75 -15.67
CA LYS A 21 1.07 -13.35 -16.72
C LYS A 21 1.39 -14.85 -16.82
N PRO A 22 0.46 -15.78 -16.57
CA PRO A 22 0.70 -17.21 -16.76
C PRO A 22 0.91 -17.55 -18.24
N VAL A 23 1.55 -18.70 -18.51
CA VAL A 23 1.75 -19.21 -19.87
C VAL A 23 1.31 -20.68 -19.95
N ASP A 24 0.47 -21.01 -20.94
CA ASP A 24 -0.11 -22.37 -21.09
C ASP A 24 0.92 -23.43 -21.52
N LEU A 25 2.01 -22.99 -22.16
CA LEU A 25 3.20 -23.78 -22.47
C LEU A 25 4.43 -23.01 -21.96
N PHE A 26 5.41 -23.69 -21.38
CA PHE A 26 6.59 -23.05 -20.78
C PHE A 26 7.36 -22.17 -21.80
N LEU A 27 7.29 -20.85 -21.64
CA LEU A 27 8.11 -19.91 -22.40
C LEU A 27 9.49 -19.82 -21.75
N LEU A 28 10.57 -20.08 -22.50
CA LEU A 28 11.95 -19.98 -22.00
C LEU A 28 12.19 -20.74 -20.67
N LYS A 29 11.53 -21.90 -20.51
CA LYS A 29 11.55 -22.74 -19.28
C LYS A 29 10.89 -22.08 -18.04
N GLN A 30 10.08 -21.03 -18.20
CA GLN A 30 9.33 -20.35 -17.15
C GLN A 30 7.82 -20.50 -17.36
N GLY A 31 7.06 -20.71 -16.27
CA GLY A 31 5.60 -20.86 -16.29
C GLY A 31 4.81 -19.54 -16.26
N GLY A 32 5.50 -18.40 -16.25
CA GLY A 32 4.88 -17.08 -16.17
C GLY A 32 5.82 -15.96 -16.62
N HIS A 33 5.31 -15.03 -17.42
CA HIS A 33 6.05 -13.85 -17.89
C HIS A 33 6.07 -12.77 -16.81
N ARG A 34 7.27 -12.35 -16.41
CA ARG A 34 7.52 -11.41 -15.30
C ARG A 34 8.21 -10.15 -15.77
N THR A 35 7.59 -9.01 -15.52
CA THR A 35 8.10 -7.69 -15.94
C THR A 35 8.69 -6.90 -14.78
N LEU A 36 9.63 -6.00 -15.09
CA LEU A 36 10.16 -5.05 -14.11
C LEU A 36 9.08 -4.05 -13.69
N LEU A 37 8.20 -3.64 -14.60
CA LEU A 37 7.09 -2.74 -14.29
C LEU A 37 6.16 -3.31 -13.21
N GLY A 38 5.76 -4.58 -13.32
CA GLY A 38 4.96 -5.23 -12.27
C GLY A 38 5.71 -5.32 -10.93
N THR A 39 7.03 -5.49 -10.97
CA THR A 39 7.88 -5.45 -9.76
C THR A 39 7.86 -4.07 -9.10
N PHE A 40 8.03 -2.99 -9.88
CA PHE A 40 7.96 -1.62 -9.38
C PHE A 40 6.58 -1.27 -8.82
N MET A 41 5.49 -1.66 -9.51
CA MET A 41 4.13 -1.46 -9.03
C MET A 41 3.86 -2.22 -7.72
N THR A 42 4.32 -3.47 -7.61
CA THR A 42 4.18 -4.26 -6.38
C THR A 42 4.92 -3.59 -5.22
N MET A 43 6.17 -3.13 -5.44
CA MET A 43 6.93 -2.40 -4.42
C MET A 43 6.28 -1.07 -4.02
N GLY A 44 5.69 -0.36 -4.98
CA GLY A 44 4.93 0.87 -4.72
C GLY A 44 3.72 0.64 -3.82
N ILE A 45 2.92 -0.39 -4.13
CA ILE A 45 1.77 -0.80 -3.30
C ILE A 45 2.24 -1.17 -1.89
N ILE A 46 3.23 -2.05 -1.75
CA ILE A 46 3.77 -2.45 -0.45
C ILE A 46 4.23 -1.23 0.36
N SER A 47 4.87 -0.25 -0.28
CA SER A 47 5.33 0.99 0.38
C SER A 47 4.15 1.84 0.88
N VAL A 48 3.11 2.02 0.06
CA VAL A 48 1.89 2.77 0.45
C VAL A 48 1.16 2.05 1.59
N LEU A 49 1.02 0.73 1.52
CA LEU A 49 0.39 -0.06 2.57
C LEU A 49 1.19 0.00 3.88
N LEU A 50 2.53 -0.04 3.82
CA LEU A 50 3.37 0.08 5.02
C LEU A 50 3.26 1.48 5.66
N ILE A 51 3.18 2.54 4.86
CA ILE A 51 2.91 3.90 5.35
C ILE A 51 1.52 3.97 6.02
N GLN A 52 0.47 3.42 5.40
CA GLN A 52 -0.87 3.42 5.99
C GLN A 52 -0.93 2.59 7.27
N PHE A 53 -0.24 1.45 7.34
CA PHE A 53 -0.13 0.66 8.55
C PHE A 53 0.53 1.45 9.70
N ILE A 54 1.60 2.21 9.42
CA ILE A 54 2.23 3.10 10.42
C ILE A 54 1.25 4.19 10.88
N ASN A 55 0.51 4.82 9.96
CA ASN A 55 -0.48 5.84 10.31
C ASN A 55 -1.57 5.27 11.24
N ILE A 56 -2.10 4.09 10.93
CA ILE A 56 -3.10 3.40 11.74
C ILE A 56 -2.56 3.08 13.14
N VAL A 57 -1.35 2.52 13.24
CA VAL A 57 -0.73 2.26 14.56
C VAL A 57 -0.50 3.56 15.33
N SER A 58 -0.08 4.63 14.66
CA SER A 58 0.12 5.95 15.27
C SER A 58 -1.19 6.55 15.81
N SER A 59 -2.31 6.42 15.09
CA SER A 59 -3.60 6.96 15.57
C SER A 59 -4.10 6.25 16.83
N PHE A 60 -3.83 4.95 16.99
CA PHE A 60 -4.16 4.23 18.22
C PHE A 60 -3.29 4.61 19.43
N VAL A 61 -2.01 4.94 19.21
CA VAL A 61 -1.10 5.33 20.31
C VAL A 61 -1.36 6.77 20.76
N ILE A 62 -1.65 7.67 19.81
CA ILE A 62 -1.85 9.11 20.06
C ILE A 62 -3.32 9.43 20.40
N HIS A 63 -4.25 8.49 20.19
CA HIS A 63 -5.71 8.70 20.27
C HIS A 63 -6.19 9.84 19.35
N ASP A 64 -5.63 9.88 18.13
CA ASP A 64 -5.90 10.91 17.14
C ASP A 64 -7.21 10.64 16.35
N ASN A 65 -7.81 11.71 15.83
CA ASN A 65 -9.09 11.72 15.09
C ASN A 65 -10.30 11.12 15.87
N PRO A 66 -10.59 11.60 17.09
CA PRO A 66 -11.84 11.26 17.80
C PRO A 66 -13.09 11.71 17.04
N THR A 67 -14.17 10.95 17.20
CA THR A 67 -15.50 11.35 16.75
C THR A 67 -16.31 11.87 17.93
N LEU A 68 -16.95 13.04 17.78
CA LEU A 68 -17.82 13.66 18.77
C LEU A 68 -19.28 13.64 18.29
N LEU A 69 -20.11 12.84 18.95
CA LEU A 69 -21.57 12.85 18.78
C LEU A 69 -22.18 13.70 19.90
N THR A 70 -22.91 14.75 19.54
CA THR A 70 -23.61 15.62 20.50
C THR A 70 -25.12 15.38 20.42
N ASN A 71 -25.71 15.02 21.56
CA ASN A 71 -27.15 14.75 21.69
C ASN A 71 -27.74 15.56 22.87
N GLN A 72 -29.06 15.70 22.88
CA GLN A 72 -29.80 16.24 24.03
C GLN A 72 -30.88 15.24 24.46
N SER A 73 -31.09 15.12 25.76
CA SER A 73 -32.11 14.26 26.37
C SER A 73 -32.99 15.08 27.29
N TYR A 74 -34.30 15.03 27.07
CA TYR A 74 -35.29 15.67 27.93
C TYR A 74 -35.68 14.75 29.08
N SER A 75 -35.72 15.28 30.30
CA SER A 75 -36.30 14.62 31.47
C SER A 75 -37.28 15.54 32.18
N GLN A 76 -38.52 15.08 32.35
CA GLN A 76 -39.56 15.81 33.07
C GLN A 76 -39.19 16.05 34.55
N GLN A 77 -38.46 15.10 35.15
CA GLN A 77 -37.85 15.23 36.47
C GLN A 77 -36.34 15.04 36.31
N GLN A 78 -35.54 16.08 36.53
CA GLN A 78 -34.09 15.89 36.55
C GLN A 78 -33.65 15.12 37.79
N PRO A 79 -32.70 14.17 37.66
CA PRO A 79 -32.14 13.45 38.80
C PRO A 79 -31.35 14.41 39.71
N PRO A 80 -31.24 14.09 41.00
CA PRO A 80 -30.48 14.91 41.94
C PRO A 80 -28.99 14.95 41.61
N ILE A 81 -28.43 16.15 41.61
CA ILE A 81 -26.99 16.41 41.53
C ILE A 81 -26.49 16.87 42.89
N TYR A 82 -25.47 16.18 43.37
CA TYR A 82 -24.75 16.47 44.60
C TYR A 82 -23.62 17.45 44.30
N LEU A 83 -23.80 18.69 44.73
CA LEU A 83 -22.81 19.75 44.63
C LEU A 83 -21.82 19.62 45.79
N SER A 84 -20.54 19.70 45.48
CA SER A 84 -19.42 19.74 46.41
C SER A 84 -18.43 20.81 45.96
N LYS A 85 -17.52 21.17 46.86
CA LYS A 85 -16.37 22.05 46.62
C LYS A 85 -15.57 21.73 45.34
N GLU A 86 -15.49 20.46 44.95
CA GLU A 86 -14.69 20.00 43.81
C GLU A 86 -15.43 20.14 42.47
N ASN A 87 -16.76 19.91 42.45
CA ASN A 87 -17.55 19.91 41.21
C ASN A 87 -18.36 21.21 40.99
N PHE A 88 -18.51 22.03 42.03
CA PHE A 88 -19.30 23.24 42.00
C PHE A 88 -18.70 24.31 42.90
N THR A 89 -18.63 25.53 42.39
CA THR A 89 -18.35 26.72 43.20
C THR A 89 -19.08 27.90 42.57
N ILE A 90 -19.69 28.70 43.42
CA ILE A 90 -20.22 30.02 43.06
C ILE A 90 -19.63 31.05 44.02
N THR A 91 -19.21 32.18 43.47
CA THR A 91 -18.64 33.30 44.21
C THR A 91 -19.40 34.57 43.90
N ILE A 92 -19.55 35.41 44.92
CA ILE A 92 -20.35 36.64 44.85
C ILE A 92 -19.49 37.78 45.39
N SER A 93 -19.43 38.87 44.64
CA SER A 93 -18.62 40.05 44.94
C SER A 93 -19.30 41.31 44.39
N SER A 94 -19.09 42.45 45.03
CA SER A 94 -19.35 43.76 44.44
C SER A 94 -18.08 44.27 43.77
N LEU A 95 -18.22 45.08 42.72
CA LEU A 95 -17.09 45.75 42.07
C LEU A 95 -16.55 46.93 42.89
N ASN A 96 -17.45 47.67 43.54
CA ASN A 96 -17.13 48.98 44.15
C ASN A 96 -17.06 48.94 45.69
N TYR A 97 -17.63 47.92 46.33
CA TYR A 97 -17.81 47.83 47.78
C TYR A 97 -17.44 46.45 48.34
N ASP A 98 -17.14 46.34 49.65
CA ASP A 98 -17.19 45.02 50.31
C ASP A 98 -18.67 44.65 50.49
N LEU A 99 -19.03 43.53 49.88
CA LEU A 99 -20.40 43.04 49.81
C LEU A 99 -20.99 42.79 51.22
N GLY A 100 -20.16 42.35 52.17
CA GLY A 100 -20.59 42.07 53.55
C GLY A 100 -20.71 43.30 54.46
N ASP A 101 -20.07 44.42 54.10
CA ASP A 101 -20.14 45.67 54.85
C ASP A 101 -21.28 46.58 54.35
N SER A 102 -21.78 46.32 53.14
CA SER A 102 -22.75 47.19 52.43
C SER A 102 -24.12 46.56 52.23
N TYR A 103 -24.21 45.22 52.20
CA TYR A 103 -25.43 44.48 51.89
C TYR A 103 -25.63 43.29 52.85
N THR A 104 -26.89 42.97 53.15
CA THR A 104 -27.23 41.70 53.78
C THR A 104 -27.39 40.65 52.67
N VAL A 105 -26.37 39.82 52.47
CA VAL A 105 -26.41 38.72 51.50
C VAL A 105 -26.81 37.43 52.19
N SER A 106 -27.82 36.76 51.65
CA SER A 106 -28.26 35.44 52.11
C SER A 106 -28.35 34.47 50.94
N MET A 107 -27.95 33.22 51.16
CA MET A 107 -28.06 32.15 50.18
C MET A 107 -28.92 31.03 50.77
N TRP A 108 -29.88 30.54 49.99
CA TRP A 108 -30.86 29.55 50.42
C TRP A 108 -30.92 28.41 49.41
N LEU A 109 -30.96 27.18 49.90
CA LEU A 109 -31.52 26.07 49.13
C LEU A 109 -33.04 26.15 49.26
N VAL A 110 -33.72 26.43 48.16
CA VAL A 110 -35.18 26.52 48.09
C VAL A 110 -35.71 25.23 47.49
N SER A 111 -36.54 24.52 48.25
CA SER A 111 -37.27 23.33 47.84
C SER A 111 -38.72 23.71 47.59
N GLN A 112 -39.23 23.44 46.38
CA GLN A 112 -40.59 23.79 45.98
C GLN A 112 -41.33 22.53 45.52
N LEU A 113 -42.47 22.26 46.15
CA LEU A 113 -43.39 21.18 45.80
C LEU A 113 -44.75 21.77 45.40
N PHE A 114 -45.29 21.37 44.26
CA PHE A 114 -46.65 21.73 43.87
C PHE A 114 -47.66 20.71 44.41
N GLU A 115 -48.34 21.06 45.51
CA GLU A 115 -49.44 20.26 46.05
C GLU A 115 -50.73 20.50 45.26
N ASP A 116 -51.32 19.44 44.70
CA ASP A 116 -52.64 19.48 44.08
C ASP A 116 -53.74 19.53 45.15
N LYS A 117 -54.18 20.74 45.48
CA LYS A 117 -55.31 20.97 46.39
C LYS A 117 -56.60 20.91 45.60
N THR A 118 -57.60 20.21 46.15
CA THR A 118 -58.87 19.75 45.57
C THR A 118 -59.83 20.83 45.01
N ASN A 119 -59.37 22.04 44.73
CA ASN A 119 -60.11 23.14 44.10
C ASN A 119 -59.22 23.94 43.12
N SER A 120 -58.67 23.28 42.10
CA SER A 120 -58.13 23.89 40.85
C SER A 120 -57.07 25.00 41.00
N LYS A 121 -56.42 25.12 42.15
CA LYS A 121 -55.46 26.18 42.45
C LYS A 121 -54.27 25.61 43.22
N MET A 122 -53.26 25.18 42.47
CA MET A 122 -51.99 24.72 43.02
C MET A 122 -51.38 25.82 43.88
N THR A 123 -51.02 25.50 45.12
CA THR A 123 -50.25 26.38 46.00
C THR A 123 -48.87 25.75 46.19
N PRO A 124 -47.77 26.41 45.80
CA PRO A 124 -46.44 25.86 46.03
C PRO A 124 -46.18 25.81 47.54
N ASN A 125 -45.80 24.64 48.03
CA ASN A 125 -45.21 24.47 49.35
C ASN A 125 -43.71 24.76 49.20
N ILE A 126 -43.20 25.74 49.96
CA ILE A 126 -41.85 26.29 49.79
C ILE A 126 -41.10 26.16 51.11
N GLU A 127 -40.03 25.37 51.10
CA GLU A 127 -39.10 25.21 52.21
C GLU A 127 -37.76 25.88 51.86
N LYS A 128 -37.17 26.61 52.82
CA LYS A 128 -35.89 27.31 52.66
C LYS A 128 -34.88 26.84 53.69
N THR A 129 -33.77 26.27 53.25
CA THR A 129 -32.62 25.90 54.08
C THR A 129 -31.48 26.89 53.85
N ASN A 130 -30.87 27.43 54.92
CA ASN A 130 -29.78 28.39 54.81
C ASN A 130 -28.50 27.73 54.28
N ILE A 131 -27.82 28.35 53.31
CA ILE A 131 -26.47 27.98 52.88
C ILE A 131 -25.51 29.07 53.42
N PRO A 132 -24.68 28.77 54.43
CA PRO A 132 -23.75 29.74 55.00
C PRO A 132 -22.71 30.21 53.97
N LEU A 133 -22.37 31.49 54.04
CA LEU A 133 -21.37 32.13 53.18
C LEU A 133 -20.16 32.59 54.00
N ILE A 134 -18.96 32.34 53.47
CA ILE A 134 -17.68 32.78 54.04
C ILE A 134 -16.83 33.51 52.97
N ARG A 135 -15.84 34.29 53.40
CA ARG A 135 -14.88 34.90 52.46
C ARG A 135 -14.02 33.81 51.82
N CYS A 136 -14.02 33.72 50.48
CA CYS A 136 -13.35 32.67 49.70
C CYS A 136 -11.86 32.48 50.05
N GLN A 137 -11.16 33.57 50.41
CA GLN A 137 -9.75 33.56 50.80
C GLN A 137 -9.42 32.68 52.03
N LYS A 138 -10.43 32.28 52.82
CA LYS A 138 -10.25 31.41 54.00
C LYS A 138 -10.31 29.92 53.68
N GLN A 139 -10.55 29.54 52.42
CA GLN A 139 -10.80 28.16 52.03
C GLN A 139 -9.71 27.64 51.09
N GLU A 140 -8.93 26.67 51.55
CA GLU A 140 -7.93 25.97 50.73
C GLU A 140 -8.60 25.14 49.62
N GLY A 141 -7.90 24.83 48.53
CA GLY A 141 -8.40 23.89 47.50
C GLY A 141 -9.60 24.40 46.68
N LEU A 142 -9.77 25.71 46.56
CA LEU A 142 -10.67 26.33 45.58
C LEU A 142 -10.00 26.37 44.21
N HIS A 143 -10.74 26.22 43.11
CA HIS A 143 -10.15 26.25 41.75
C HIS A 143 -9.47 27.60 41.44
N ASP A 144 -8.31 27.58 40.79
CA ASP A 144 -7.42 28.74 40.54
C ASP A 144 -8.13 29.97 39.96
N TYR A 145 -9.17 29.74 39.16
CA TYR A 145 -10.04 30.78 38.60
C TYR A 145 -10.61 31.77 39.64
N PHE A 146 -10.83 31.32 40.87
CA PHE A 146 -11.39 32.13 41.95
C PHE A 146 -10.31 32.79 42.82
N VAL A 147 -9.08 32.29 42.81
CA VAL A 147 -8.00 32.74 43.71
C VAL A 147 -7.37 34.06 43.24
N ASN A 148 -7.21 34.25 41.93
CA ASN A 148 -6.52 35.41 41.36
C ASN A 148 -7.47 36.61 41.13
N THR A 149 -7.88 37.29 42.20
CA THR A 149 -8.80 38.44 42.13
C THR A 149 -8.57 39.44 43.25
N SER A 150 -8.65 40.74 42.95
CA SER A 150 -8.49 41.84 43.92
C SER A 150 -9.78 42.18 44.71
N LEU A 151 -10.90 41.55 44.35
CA LEU A 151 -12.21 41.77 44.95
C LEU A 151 -12.44 40.85 46.15
N VAL A 152 -13.14 41.34 47.18
CA VAL A 152 -13.60 40.49 48.30
C VAL A 152 -14.75 39.62 47.79
N GLN A 153 -14.49 38.31 47.73
CA GLN A 153 -15.47 37.32 47.27
C GLN A 153 -16.03 36.49 48.43
N TYR A 154 -17.33 36.22 48.37
CA TYR A 154 -18.04 35.33 49.28
C TYR A 154 -18.39 34.01 48.55
N CYS A 155 -18.08 32.90 49.21
CA CYS A 155 -18.21 31.51 48.75
C CYS A 155 -19.14 30.73 49.69
N ILE A 156 -19.67 29.61 49.21
CA ILE A 156 -20.34 28.60 50.05
C ILE A 156 -19.35 28.07 51.09
N ASP A 157 -19.76 28.04 52.35
CA ASP A 157 -19.02 27.36 53.42
C ASP A 157 -19.23 25.84 53.33
N TRP A 158 -18.40 25.20 52.51
CA TRP A 158 -18.37 23.74 52.33
C TRP A 158 -17.88 22.97 53.57
N GLU A 159 -17.37 23.63 54.62
CA GLU A 159 -17.07 22.95 55.89
C GLU A 159 -18.33 22.81 56.74
N SER A 160 -19.18 23.86 56.75
CA SER A 160 -20.49 23.82 57.42
C SER A 160 -21.56 23.03 56.65
N VAL A 161 -21.53 23.05 55.30
CA VAL A 161 -22.47 22.32 54.44
C VAL A 161 -21.70 21.55 53.38
N PRO A 162 -21.31 20.28 53.63
CA PRO A 162 -20.41 19.53 52.75
C PRO A 162 -21.03 19.18 51.40
N HIS A 163 -22.36 19.02 51.34
CA HIS A 163 -23.10 18.69 50.13
C HIS A 163 -24.38 19.54 50.02
N VAL A 164 -24.62 20.10 48.84
CA VAL A 164 -25.89 20.77 48.47
C VAL A 164 -26.53 19.99 47.33
N ILE A 165 -27.84 19.75 47.36
CA ILE A 165 -28.52 18.94 46.33
C ILE A 165 -29.49 19.82 45.55
N ILE A 166 -29.29 19.89 44.23
CA ILE A 166 -30.26 20.45 43.28
C ILE A 166 -30.87 19.32 42.45
N GLU A 167 -32.17 19.37 42.22
CA GLU A 167 -32.93 18.31 41.54
C GLU A 167 -34.22 18.88 40.94
N GLY A 168 -34.78 18.23 39.92
CA GLY A 168 -35.93 18.78 39.19
C GLY A 168 -35.62 20.06 38.40
N SER A 169 -36.52 20.42 37.49
CA SER A 169 -36.50 21.67 36.72
C SER A 169 -37.72 22.53 37.10
N LEU A 170 -37.84 23.74 36.54
CA LEU A 170 -39.02 24.59 36.79
C LEU A 170 -40.36 23.96 36.34
N ASP A 171 -40.31 23.02 35.40
CA ASP A 171 -41.48 22.30 34.88
C ASP A 171 -41.80 21.02 35.68
N SER A 172 -40.98 20.68 36.68
CA SER A 172 -41.16 19.52 37.54
C SER A 172 -42.13 19.80 38.70
N ASP A 173 -42.93 18.80 39.09
CA ASP A 173 -43.83 18.87 40.26
C ASP A 173 -43.07 19.17 41.56
N TYR A 174 -41.79 18.77 41.61
CA TYR A 174 -40.85 19.00 42.69
C TYR A 174 -39.49 19.43 42.16
N TYR A 175 -38.95 20.54 42.66
CA TYR A 175 -37.58 20.97 42.33
C TYR A 175 -36.88 21.71 43.47
N LYS A 176 -35.54 21.65 43.45
CA LYS A 176 -34.62 22.35 44.35
C LYS A 176 -33.69 23.27 43.58
N TYR A 177 -33.58 24.51 44.04
CA TYR A 177 -32.72 25.53 43.43
C TYR A 177 -32.00 26.37 44.48
N ILE A 178 -30.87 26.97 44.09
CA ILE A 178 -30.14 27.91 44.95
C ILE A 178 -30.67 29.31 44.68
N GLU A 179 -31.13 30.01 45.72
CA GLU A 179 -31.52 31.42 45.69
C GLU A 179 -30.54 32.26 46.49
N VAL A 180 -29.95 33.28 45.86
CA VAL A 180 -29.19 34.33 46.54
C VAL A 180 -30.03 35.59 46.59
N SER A 181 -30.22 36.16 47.78
CA SER A 181 -30.86 37.47 47.96
C SER A 181 -29.84 38.49 48.44
N ILE A 182 -29.74 39.61 47.72
CA ILE A 182 -28.97 40.80 48.09
C ILE A 182 -29.96 41.83 48.60
N ASN A 183 -29.99 41.97 49.93
CA ASN A 183 -30.93 42.82 50.63
C ASN A 183 -30.23 44.07 51.15
N GLN A 184 -31.01 45.13 51.40
CA GLN A 184 -30.53 46.28 52.14
C GLN A 184 -30.08 45.85 53.55
N CYS A 185 -28.92 46.36 53.96
CA CYS A 185 -28.39 46.17 55.31
C CYS A 185 -29.30 46.83 56.36
N GLU A 186 -29.54 46.14 57.48
CA GLU A 186 -30.45 46.60 58.54
C GLU A 186 -29.79 47.60 59.52
N GLU A 187 -28.45 47.69 59.55
CA GLU A 187 -27.74 48.64 60.40
C GLU A 187 -27.77 50.07 59.84
N THR A 188 -27.95 51.04 60.73
CA THR A 188 -28.01 52.50 60.43
C THR A 188 -26.73 53.12 59.90
N LYS A 189 -25.72 52.31 59.53
CA LYS A 189 -24.40 52.73 59.03
C LYS A 189 -24.14 52.36 57.57
N CYS A 190 -24.96 51.52 56.97
CA CYS A 190 -24.72 51.06 55.61
C CYS A 190 -25.00 52.19 54.59
N PRO A 191 -24.11 52.42 53.61
CA PRO A 191 -24.27 53.50 52.64
C PRO A 191 -25.48 53.24 51.73
N LEU A 192 -26.19 54.31 51.37
CA LEU A 192 -27.25 54.25 50.37
C LEU A 192 -26.59 54.18 48.98
N ILE A 193 -26.61 53.01 48.35
CA ILE A 193 -25.92 52.77 47.07
C ILE A 193 -26.91 52.91 45.91
N GLU A 194 -26.77 53.98 45.12
CA GLU A 194 -27.68 54.24 44.00
C GLU A 194 -27.60 53.15 42.91
N ASN A 195 -26.39 52.77 42.52
CA ASN A 195 -26.10 51.72 41.54
C ASN A 195 -24.82 50.98 41.95
N ASP A 196 -24.76 49.67 41.70
CA ASP A 196 -23.55 48.86 41.86
C ASP A 196 -23.48 47.73 40.82
N GLU A 197 -22.28 47.20 40.58
CA GLU A 197 -22.07 46.04 39.70
C GLU A 197 -21.74 44.81 40.55
N ILE A 198 -22.69 43.87 40.60
CA ILE A 198 -22.53 42.58 41.25
C ILE A 198 -21.88 41.60 40.26
N ILE A 199 -20.81 40.97 40.74
CA ILE A 199 -20.00 40.02 39.99
C ILE A 199 -20.23 38.63 40.58
N ILE A 200 -20.93 37.80 39.81
CA ILE A 200 -21.09 36.36 40.07
C ILE A 200 -20.03 35.63 39.27
N LYS A 201 -19.20 34.80 39.90
CA LYS A 201 -18.36 33.83 39.17
C LYS A 201 -18.73 32.41 39.53
N THR A 202 -18.71 31.50 38.56
CA THR A 202 -19.02 30.08 38.74
C THR A 202 -18.22 29.21 37.78
N LEU A 203 -18.27 27.88 37.95
CA LEU A 203 -17.71 26.92 37.01
C LEU A 203 -18.76 26.50 35.97
N SER A 204 -18.28 26.15 34.79
CA SER A 204 -19.05 25.52 33.72
C SER A 204 -18.16 24.46 33.05
N THR A 205 -18.77 23.50 32.36
CA THR A 205 -18.04 22.39 31.72
C THR A 205 -18.17 22.44 30.20
N TYR A 206 -17.15 21.97 29.48
CA TYR A 206 -17.23 21.57 28.07
C TYR A 206 -16.54 20.22 27.86
N ALA A 207 -16.83 19.58 26.72
CA ALA A 207 -16.14 18.37 26.29
C ALA A 207 -14.95 18.75 25.40
N ASP A 208 -13.73 18.40 25.83
CA ASP A 208 -12.50 18.51 25.05
C ASP A 208 -12.22 17.18 24.37
N THR A 209 -12.17 17.16 23.04
CA THR A 209 -11.86 15.95 22.28
C THR A 209 -10.36 15.68 22.18
N MET A 210 -9.51 16.68 22.41
CA MET A 210 -8.06 16.57 22.27
C MET A 210 -7.38 15.98 23.51
N ASN A 211 -8.07 15.98 24.66
CA ASN A 211 -7.56 15.42 25.91
C ASN A 211 -8.20 14.05 26.19
N PHE A 212 -7.48 12.97 25.90
CA PHE A 212 -7.94 11.60 26.19
C PHE A 212 -8.04 11.31 27.70
N ASP A 213 -7.11 11.80 28.51
CA ASP A 213 -7.08 11.47 29.94
C ASP A 213 -8.18 12.19 30.73
N GLN A 214 -8.54 13.41 30.30
CA GLN A 214 -9.61 14.23 30.90
C GLN A 214 -10.37 15.01 29.82
N PRO A 215 -11.36 14.41 29.13
CA PRO A 215 -12.19 15.14 28.17
C PRO A 215 -13.22 16.06 28.85
N HIS A 216 -13.45 15.92 30.15
CA HIS A 216 -14.29 16.82 30.92
C HIS A 216 -13.44 18.01 31.39
N GLN A 217 -13.64 19.18 30.79
CA GLN A 217 -12.84 20.37 31.12
C GLN A 217 -13.71 21.45 31.78
N LEU A 218 -13.31 21.81 33.01
CA LEU A 218 -13.92 22.89 33.78
C LEU A 218 -13.32 24.22 33.36
N TYR A 219 -14.17 25.22 33.17
CA TYR A 219 -13.77 26.60 32.90
C TYR A 219 -14.62 27.57 33.72
N GLY A 220 -13.99 28.69 34.07
CA GLY A 220 -14.65 29.74 34.84
C GLY A 220 -15.52 30.65 33.98
N LYS A 221 -16.74 30.93 34.45
CA LYS A 221 -17.60 32.00 33.94
C LYS A 221 -17.77 33.11 34.95
N THR A 222 -17.75 34.35 34.46
CA THR A 222 -18.04 35.57 35.23
C THR A 222 -19.24 36.27 34.58
N PHE A 223 -20.24 36.58 35.39
CA PHE A 223 -21.39 37.41 35.03
C PHE A 223 -21.35 38.71 35.81
N LYS A 224 -21.58 39.83 35.13
CA LYS A 224 -21.54 41.19 35.66
C LYS A 224 -22.93 41.79 35.52
N ASN A 225 -23.56 42.12 36.65
CA ASN A 225 -24.97 42.49 36.71
C ASN A 225 -25.14 43.79 37.49
N VAL A 226 -25.68 44.82 36.86
CA VAL A 226 -25.91 46.11 37.53
C VAL A 226 -27.19 46.03 38.36
N ILE A 227 -27.10 46.38 39.64
CA ILE A 227 -28.23 46.50 40.59
C ILE A 227 -28.41 47.98 40.97
N ASN A 228 -29.59 48.34 41.47
CA ASN A 228 -29.88 49.69 41.99
C ASN A 228 -30.96 49.65 43.07
N GLN A 229 -31.19 50.80 43.71
CA GLN A 229 -32.15 50.97 44.81
C GLN A 229 -33.61 51.20 44.40
N TYR A 230 -33.90 51.44 43.12
CA TYR A 230 -35.23 51.88 42.68
C TYR A 230 -36.16 50.72 42.33
N TYR A 231 -35.61 49.56 41.97
CA TYR A 231 -36.40 48.37 41.63
C TYR A 231 -35.62 47.08 41.87
N THR A 232 -36.34 46.03 42.26
CA THR A 232 -35.78 44.70 42.49
C THR A 232 -35.52 44.00 41.16
N LYS A 233 -34.29 43.51 40.97
CA LYS A 233 -33.93 42.67 39.81
C LYS A 233 -33.94 41.18 40.15
N ARG A 234 -34.45 40.34 39.25
CA ARG A 234 -34.34 38.88 39.34
C ARG A 234 -33.48 38.33 38.21
N PHE A 235 -32.38 37.69 38.56
CA PHE A 235 -31.48 37.01 37.63
C PHE A 235 -31.71 35.50 37.71
N ASN A 236 -31.91 34.84 36.57
CA ASN A 236 -32.12 33.41 36.49
C ASN A 236 -30.96 32.75 35.75
N GLY A 237 -30.23 31.88 36.43
CA GLY A 237 -29.19 31.02 35.87
C GLY A 237 -29.71 29.61 35.68
N ILE A 238 -29.67 29.14 34.44
CA ILE A 238 -30.12 27.79 34.09
C ILE A 238 -28.88 26.90 33.95
N PHE A 239 -28.76 25.92 34.84
CA PHE A 239 -27.72 24.91 34.80
C PHE A 239 -28.19 23.70 33.97
N GLN A 240 -27.44 23.36 32.92
CA GLN A 240 -27.67 22.15 32.13
C GLN A 240 -26.78 21.03 32.65
N ILE A 241 -27.37 19.85 32.87
CA ILE A 241 -26.59 18.65 33.18
C ILE A 241 -25.81 18.28 31.93
N THR A 242 -24.50 18.07 32.08
CA THR A 242 -23.60 17.70 30.98
C THR A 242 -23.01 16.31 31.25
N GLU A 243 -23.36 15.34 30.42
CA GLU A 243 -22.78 13.99 30.42
C GLU A 243 -21.71 13.89 29.33
N VAL A 244 -20.45 13.70 29.72
CA VAL A 244 -19.37 13.34 28.79
C VAL A 244 -19.20 11.83 28.86
N LYS A 245 -19.36 11.16 27.72
CA LYS A 245 -19.32 9.69 27.54
C LYS A 245 -18.12 9.34 26.68
N GLN A 246 -17.09 8.74 27.27
CA GLN A 246 -15.85 8.39 26.59
C GLN A 246 -15.84 6.89 26.29
N ASP A 247 -15.54 6.51 25.05
CA ASP A 247 -15.37 5.11 24.65
C ASP A 247 -13.89 4.71 24.72
N HIS A 248 -13.54 3.85 25.68
CA HIS A 248 -12.18 3.34 25.88
C HIS A 248 -11.90 2.05 25.08
N GLY A 249 -12.93 1.50 24.41
CA GLY A 249 -12.85 0.18 23.79
C GLY A 249 -12.20 0.17 22.39
N TYR A 250 -11.02 -0.46 22.28
CA TYR A 250 -10.30 -0.65 21.00
C TYR A 250 -11.02 -1.55 19.98
N ILE A 251 -11.91 -2.44 20.45
CA ILE A 251 -12.61 -3.45 19.63
C ILE A 251 -14.12 -3.38 19.86
N LEU A 252 -14.56 -3.53 21.11
CA LEU A 252 -15.96 -3.37 21.54
C LEU A 252 -16.17 -1.95 22.06
N GLN A 253 -17.39 -1.61 22.49
CA GLN A 253 -17.71 -0.30 23.07
C GLN A 253 -17.71 -0.37 24.59
N GLU A 254 -16.90 0.47 25.22
CA GLU A 254 -16.71 0.54 26.67
C GLU A 254 -16.86 2.00 27.11
N LEU A 255 -18.08 2.39 27.48
CA LEU A 255 -18.43 3.77 27.82
C LEU A 255 -18.20 4.08 29.30
N GLU A 256 -17.26 4.97 29.59
CA GLU A 256 -17.19 5.69 30.87
C GLU A 256 -18.04 6.98 30.78
N THR A 257 -18.72 7.39 31.86
CA THR A 257 -19.60 8.57 31.86
C THR A 257 -19.33 9.48 33.05
N THR A 258 -18.84 10.68 32.79
CA THR A 258 -18.69 11.74 33.80
C THR A 258 -19.84 12.74 33.70
N LYS A 259 -20.43 13.13 34.83
CA LYS A 259 -21.51 14.13 34.90
C LYS A 259 -21.03 15.42 35.55
N SER A 260 -21.47 16.54 35.02
CA SER A 260 -21.10 17.88 35.48
C SER A 260 -22.22 18.89 35.20
N LEU A 261 -22.03 20.14 35.65
CA LEU A 261 -22.90 21.25 35.29
C LEU A 261 -22.24 22.14 34.23
N SER A 262 -23.05 22.65 33.31
CA SER A 262 -22.70 23.78 32.47
C SER A 262 -23.76 24.87 32.61
N ILE A 263 -23.35 26.13 32.47
CA ILE A 263 -24.25 27.28 32.48
C ILE A 263 -23.89 28.19 31.31
N ASN A 264 -24.89 28.57 30.52
CA ASN A 264 -24.64 29.41 29.35
C ASN A 264 -24.69 30.91 29.68
N ASN A 265 -25.79 31.37 30.27
CA ASN A 265 -26.01 32.79 30.58
C ASN A 265 -26.85 32.98 31.86
N LEU A 266 -26.89 34.22 32.37
CA LEU A 266 -27.91 34.69 33.32
C LEU A 266 -28.95 35.55 32.58
N TYR A 267 -30.23 35.30 32.85
CA TYR A 267 -31.34 36.07 32.28
C TYR A 267 -31.91 37.04 33.31
N GLU A 268 -31.96 38.33 32.99
CA GLU A 268 -32.54 39.37 33.83
C GLU A 268 -34.05 39.52 33.58
N ASN A 269 -34.83 39.45 34.66
CA ASN A 269 -36.24 39.82 34.72
C ASN A 269 -36.42 40.95 35.74
N PHE A 270 -37.27 41.92 35.43
CA PHE A 270 -37.70 42.95 36.38
C PHE A 270 -38.86 42.39 37.21
N ASP A 271 -38.91 42.70 38.51
CA ASP A 271 -40.06 42.40 39.38
C ASP A 271 -40.66 43.68 39.97
N SER A 272 -41.85 43.60 40.57
CA SER A 272 -42.40 44.72 41.34
C SER A 272 -41.50 45.06 42.54
N GLN A 273 -41.41 46.35 42.85
CA GLN A 273 -40.52 46.87 43.88
C GLN A 273 -40.80 46.25 45.26
N ASP A 274 -39.82 45.53 45.80
CA ASP A 274 -39.69 45.27 47.23
C ASP A 274 -38.67 46.27 47.79
N GLU A 275 -39.09 47.12 48.73
CA GLU A 275 -38.29 48.23 49.27
C GLU A 275 -36.95 47.78 49.88
N LYS A 276 -36.80 46.49 50.23
CA LYS A 276 -35.60 45.97 50.92
C LYS A 276 -34.75 45.02 50.09
N VAL A 277 -35.17 44.64 48.88
CA VAL A 277 -34.46 43.63 48.06
C VAL A 277 -33.95 44.27 46.77
N TYR A 278 -32.63 44.39 46.64
CA TYR A 278 -32.01 44.95 45.43
C TYR A 278 -31.94 43.92 44.30
N ALA A 279 -31.54 42.69 44.61
CA ALA A 279 -31.45 41.62 43.62
C ALA A 279 -31.66 40.22 44.19
N THR A 280 -32.29 39.36 43.39
CA THR A 280 -32.39 37.91 43.64
C THR A 280 -31.75 37.14 42.48
N TYR A 281 -30.88 36.18 42.77
CA TYR A 281 -30.29 35.26 41.79
C TYR A 281 -30.83 33.87 42.04
N ARG A 282 -31.41 33.22 41.03
CA ARG A 282 -31.95 31.85 41.12
C ARG A 282 -31.18 30.93 40.18
N PHE A 283 -30.69 29.82 40.72
CA PHE A 283 -29.92 28.81 39.99
C PHE A 283 -30.62 27.46 40.07
N TYR A 284 -31.23 27.04 38.97
CA TYR A 284 -32.02 25.81 38.84
C TYR A 284 -31.55 24.97 37.65
N LEU A 285 -31.94 23.68 37.62
CA LEU A 285 -31.62 22.79 36.51
C LEU A 285 -32.58 23.00 35.33
N ASP A 286 -32.05 22.85 34.11
CA ASP A 286 -32.83 22.74 32.88
C ASP A 286 -33.54 21.37 32.80
N ASN A 287 -34.64 21.27 32.03
CA ASN A 287 -35.26 19.98 31.70
C ASN A 287 -34.47 19.19 30.61
N LEU A 288 -33.43 19.81 30.02
CA LEU A 288 -32.50 19.19 29.08
C LEU A 288 -31.17 18.78 29.72
N THR A 289 -30.75 17.54 29.46
CA THR A 289 -29.38 17.04 29.66
C THR A 289 -28.62 17.07 28.32
N GLN A 290 -27.46 17.72 28.30
CA GLN A 290 -26.52 17.75 27.19
C GLN A 290 -25.62 16.50 27.25
N ILE A 291 -25.53 15.74 26.16
CA ILE A 291 -24.74 14.50 26.09
C ILE A 291 -23.68 14.64 25.00
N TYR A 292 -22.41 14.54 25.40
CA TYR A 292 -21.26 14.47 24.50
C TYR A 292 -20.71 13.04 24.51
N GLN A 293 -20.82 12.32 23.40
CA GLN A 293 -20.21 11.00 23.25
C GLN A 293 -18.95 11.12 22.38
N ILE A 294 -17.80 10.82 22.97
CA ILE A 294 -16.49 10.79 22.33
C ILE A 294 -16.15 9.34 22.04
N SER A 295 -15.83 9.01 20.79
CA SER A 295 -15.46 7.65 20.39
C SER A 295 -14.29 7.67 19.43
N TYR A 296 -13.27 6.87 19.74
CA TYR A 296 -12.04 6.77 18.94
C TYR A 296 -12.18 5.73 17.82
N PRO A 297 -11.39 5.83 16.73
CA PRO A 297 -11.36 4.82 15.68
C PRO A 297 -11.08 3.43 16.27
N LYS A 298 -11.79 2.41 15.81
CA LYS A 298 -11.66 1.03 16.32
C LYS A 298 -10.88 0.14 15.36
N ILE A 299 -10.23 -0.88 15.90
CA ILE A 299 -9.40 -1.82 15.12
C ILE A 299 -10.19 -2.41 13.95
N GLN A 300 -11.47 -2.76 14.15
CA GLN A 300 -12.34 -3.30 13.10
C GLN A 300 -12.54 -2.32 11.93
N GLN A 301 -12.76 -1.03 12.24
CA GLN A 301 -12.95 0.01 11.24
C GLN A 301 -11.65 0.28 10.48
N SER A 302 -10.53 0.47 11.19
CA SER A 302 -9.22 0.69 10.57
C SER A 302 -8.78 -0.49 9.68
N LEU A 303 -9.12 -1.74 10.05
CA LEU A 303 -8.83 -2.91 9.23
C LEU A 303 -9.71 -2.98 7.97
N SER A 304 -10.97 -2.53 8.06
CA SER A 304 -11.87 -2.37 6.91
C SER A 304 -11.36 -1.31 5.94
N ASP A 305 -10.97 -0.14 6.46
CA ASP A 305 -10.43 0.97 5.65
C ASP A 305 -9.11 0.57 4.96
N PHE A 306 -8.22 -0.12 5.69
CA PHE A 306 -6.99 -0.68 5.16
C PHE A 306 -7.25 -1.71 4.04
N GLY A 307 -8.20 -2.63 4.25
CA GLY A 307 -8.60 -3.64 3.27
C GLY A 307 -9.16 -3.04 1.99
N GLY A 308 -10.06 -2.05 2.12
CA GLY A 308 -10.65 -1.34 0.97
C GLY A 308 -9.59 -0.59 0.15
N LEU A 309 -8.61 0.05 0.80
CA LEU A 309 -7.48 0.68 0.11
C LEU A 309 -6.61 -0.35 -0.62
N CYS A 310 -6.33 -1.51 -0.01
CA CYS A 310 -5.59 -2.60 -0.67
C CYS A 310 -6.26 -3.03 -1.98
N GLU A 311 -7.58 -3.25 -1.96
CA GLU A 311 -8.35 -3.68 -3.13
C GLU A 311 -8.29 -2.64 -4.26
N ILE A 312 -8.50 -1.35 -3.94
CA ILE A 312 -8.44 -0.26 -4.92
C ILE A 312 -7.06 -0.18 -5.59
N PHE A 313 -5.97 -0.24 -4.82
CA PHE A 313 -4.62 -0.18 -5.39
C PHE A 313 -4.27 -1.41 -6.23
N ILE A 314 -4.68 -2.61 -5.81
CA ILE A 314 -4.47 -3.85 -6.58
C ILE A 314 -5.27 -3.80 -7.89
N LEU A 315 -6.53 -3.35 -7.86
CA LEU A 315 -7.38 -3.23 -9.05
C LEU A 315 -6.83 -2.20 -10.05
N ALA A 316 -6.40 -1.03 -9.57
CA ALA A 316 -5.76 -0.01 -10.41
C ALA A 316 -4.46 -0.53 -11.03
N ALA A 317 -3.63 -1.25 -10.27
CA ALA A 317 -2.41 -1.85 -10.78
C ALA A 317 -2.68 -2.99 -11.78
N LEU A 318 -3.71 -3.82 -11.57
CA LEU A 318 -4.14 -4.83 -12.54
C LEU A 318 -4.55 -4.19 -13.87
N PHE A 319 -5.32 -3.10 -13.84
CA PHE A 319 -5.75 -2.40 -15.05
C PHE A 319 -4.57 -1.85 -15.88
N ILE A 320 -3.53 -1.34 -15.22
CA ILE A 320 -2.33 -0.81 -15.87
C ILE A 320 -1.39 -1.94 -16.31
N VAL A 321 -1.05 -2.87 -15.42
CA VAL A 321 0.04 -3.84 -15.62
C VAL A 321 -0.36 -5.00 -16.54
N THR A 322 -1.62 -5.44 -16.50
CA THR A 322 -2.08 -6.60 -17.31
C THR A 322 -1.90 -6.41 -18.83
N PRO A 323 -2.40 -5.32 -19.47
CA PRO A 323 -2.22 -5.13 -20.92
C PRO A 323 -0.74 -4.98 -21.30
N LEU A 324 0.06 -4.34 -20.45
CA LEU A 324 1.49 -4.13 -20.68
C LEU A 324 2.28 -5.44 -20.59
N ASN A 325 1.95 -6.29 -19.61
CA ASN A 325 2.53 -7.63 -19.47
C ASN A 325 2.13 -8.54 -20.63
N GLU A 326 0.89 -8.46 -21.11
CA GLU A 326 0.44 -9.19 -22.29
C GLU A 326 1.21 -8.80 -23.55
N LEU A 327 1.36 -7.50 -23.79
CA LEU A 327 2.10 -7.02 -24.96
C LEU A 327 3.58 -7.39 -24.86
N SER A 328 4.19 -7.23 -23.67
CA SER A 328 5.57 -7.65 -23.41
C SER A 328 5.77 -9.16 -23.65
N TYR A 329 4.87 -10.00 -23.15
CA TYR A 329 4.89 -11.45 -23.40
C TYR A 329 4.85 -11.78 -24.89
N LYS A 330 3.91 -11.17 -25.63
CA LYS A 330 3.78 -11.36 -27.09
C LYS A 330 5.06 -10.98 -27.81
N VAL A 331 5.68 -9.85 -27.49
CA VAL A 331 6.94 -9.40 -28.10
C VAL A 331 8.11 -10.33 -27.76
N THR A 332 8.23 -10.78 -26.50
CA THR A 332 9.27 -11.75 -26.11
C THR A 332 9.13 -13.06 -26.88
N LEU A 333 7.93 -13.65 -26.94
CA LEU A 333 7.66 -14.86 -27.72
C LEU A 333 7.97 -14.67 -29.21
N LEU A 334 7.58 -13.53 -29.78
CA LEU A 334 7.81 -13.20 -31.19
C LEU A 334 9.30 -13.07 -31.52
N ASN A 335 10.09 -12.43 -30.66
CA ASN A 335 11.54 -12.23 -30.84
C ASN A 335 12.38 -13.50 -30.65
N GLU A 336 11.81 -14.57 -30.10
CA GLU A 336 12.44 -15.90 -30.03
C GLU A 336 12.04 -16.80 -31.21
N LEU A 337 10.97 -16.46 -31.96
CA LEU A 337 10.43 -17.27 -33.06
C LEU A 337 10.63 -16.67 -34.45
N PHE A 338 10.80 -15.35 -34.57
CA PHE A 338 10.88 -14.65 -35.86
C PHE A 338 11.90 -13.51 -35.85
N ASN A 339 12.52 -13.30 -37.02
CA ASN A 339 13.30 -12.09 -37.32
C ASN A 339 12.43 -11.07 -38.05
N PHE A 340 12.58 -9.78 -37.72
CA PHE A 340 11.68 -8.72 -38.19
C PHE A 340 12.39 -7.69 -39.08
N ASN A 341 12.06 -7.66 -40.37
CA ASN A 341 12.55 -6.63 -41.28
C ASN A 341 11.58 -5.43 -41.33
N LEU A 342 11.73 -4.51 -40.37
CA LEU A 342 10.95 -3.27 -40.29
C LEU A 342 11.58 -2.17 -41.14
N ASN A 343 11.36 -2.21 -42.47
CA ASN A 343 11.59 -1.03 -43.29
C ASN A 343 10.51 0.01 -43.01
N ASN A 344 10.91 1.17 -42.49
CA ASN A 344 10.02 2.33 -42.32
C ASN A 344 9.47 2.76 -43.69
N GLN A 345 8.18 2.55 -43.95
CA GLN A 345 7.56 2.87 -45.26
C GLN A 345 7.33 4.37 -45.52
N ASN A 346 8.03 5.27 -44.82
CA ASN A 346 7.86 6.72 -44.94
C ASN A 346 8.88 7.36 -45.91
N GLU A 347 9.28 6.65 -46.96
CA GLU A 347 10.15 7.15 -48.04
C GLU A 347 9.59 6.91 -49.46
N GLU A 348 8.26 7.03 -49.62
CA GLU A 348 7.68 7.25 -50.96
C GLU A 348 7.91 8.70 -51.43
N GLN A 349 9.16 9.02 -51.81
CA GLN A 349 9.56 9.97 -52.88
C GLN A 349 11.05 10.36 -52.79
N GLN A 350 11.97 9.42 -53.06
CA GLN A 350 13.19 9.71 -53.85
C GLN A 350 13.93 8.45 -54.32
N GLN A 351 13.97 8.28 -55.65
CA GLN A 351 14.96 7.54 -56.47
C GLN A 351 15.56 6.22 -55.92
N LYS A 352 15.05 5.09 -56.44
CA LYS A 352 15.78 3.83 -56.74
C LYS A 352 16.90 3.42 -55.78
N ILE A 353 16.59 3.20 -54.50
CA ILE A 353 17.47 2.44 -53.60
C ILE A 353 16.74 1.19 -53.10
N HIS A 354 17.18 0.02 -53.58
CA HIS A 354 16.69 -1.27 -53.08
C HIS A 354 17.01 -1.44 -51.59
N PRO A 355 16.13 -2.07 -50.79
CA PRO A 355 16.39 -2.39 -49.38
C PRO A 355 17.48 -3.46 -49.16
N SER A 356 18.24 -3.83 -50.21
CA SER A 356 19.37 -4.77 -50.13
C SER A 356 20.73 -4.10 -49.92
N ASN A 357 20.78 -2.77 -49.81
CA ASN A 357 22.05 -2.05 -49.83
C ASN A 357 22.92 -2.29 -48.60
N THR A 358 22.40 -2.32 -47.36
CA THR A 358 23.25 -2.47 -46.16
C THR A 358 23.92 -3.84 -46.09
N ALA A 359 23.15 -4.92 -46.27
CA ALA A 359 23.68 -6.28 -46.30
C ALA A 359 24.69 -6.48 -47.45
N LYS A 360 24.39 -5.98 -48.67
CA LYS A 360 25.33 -6.06 -49.82
C LYS A 360 26.55 -5.15 -49.68
N GLN A 361 26.44 -4.01 -48.98
CA GLN A 361 27.59 -3.16 -48.63
C GLN A 361 28.50 -3.85 -47.60
N ARG A 362 27.93 -4.51 -46.59
CA ARG A 362 28.71 -5.32 -45.64
C ARG A 362 29.30 -6.57 -46.29
N LEU A 363 28.57 -7.22 -47.18
CA LEU A 363 29.09 -8.33 -47.99
C LEU A 363 30.27 -7.87 -48.86
N LYS A 364 30.19 -6.68 -49.48
CA LYS A 364 31.32 -6.05 -50.19
C LYS A 364 32.49 -5.72 -49.25
N SER A 365 32.24 -5.23 -48.04
CA SER A 365 33.33 -4.94 -47.08
C SER A 365 34.00 -6.21 -46.55
N ILE A 366 33.25 -7.29 -46.36
CA ILE A 366 33.75 -8.65 -46.11
C ILE A 366 34.59 -9.13 -47.29
N GLN A 367 34.09 -9.07 -48.54
CA GLN A 367 34.85 -9.43 -49.75
C GLN A 367 36.18 -8.66 -49.86
N LEU A 368 36.17 -7.36 -49.59
CA LEU A 368 37.37 -6.51 -49.58
C LEU A 368 38.37 -6.96 -48.53
N LYS A 369 37.96 -7.13 -47.25
CA LYS A 369 38.82 -7.62 -46.17
C LYS A 369 39.39 -9.01 -46.45
N THR A 370 38.57 -9.95 -46.94
CA THR A 370 39.01 -11.30 -47.32
C THR A 370 40.03 -11.25 -48.48
N SER A 371 39.89 -10.31 -49.42
CA SER A 371 40.88 -10.10 -50.49
C SER A 371 42.19 -9.47 -50.01
N GLN A 372 42.14 -8.60 -49.00
CA GLN A 372 43.33 -8.02 -48.36
C GLN A 372 44.08 -9.09 -47.54
N LEU A 373 43.37 -9.89 -46.76
CA LEU A 373 43.94 -10.97 -45.95
C LEU A 373 44.69 -11.99 -46.80
N GLU A 374 44.16 -12.32 -47.99
CA GLU A 374 44.82 -13.21 -48.95
C GLU A 374 46.13 -12.62 -49.50
N ARG A 375 46.18 -11.32 -49.81
CA ARG A 375 47.40 -10.65 -50.30
C ARG A 375 48.52 -10.75 -49.27
N ILE A 376 48.20 -10.49 -48.00
CA ILE A 376 49.14 -10.61 -46.88
C ILE A 376 49.58 -12.08 -46.69
N ASN A 377 48.67 -13.05 -46.76
CA ASN A 377 49.02 -14.47 -46.67
C ASN A 377 49.98 -14.94 -47.77
N ARG A 378 49.79 -14.49 -49.02
CA ARG A 378 50.70 -14.81 -50.15
C ARG A 378 52.07 -14.13 -50.00
N GLN A 379 52.18 -13.04 -49.24
CA GLN A 379 53.44 -12.36 -48.93
C GLN A 379 54.17 -13.05 -47.77
N MET A 380 53.46 -13.48 -46.72
CA MET A 380 54.05 -14.20 -45.58
C MET A 380 54.66 -15.56 -45.97
N THR A 381 54.23 -16.19 -47.07
CA THR A 381 54.84 -17.44 -47.58
C THR A 381 56.25 -17.27 -48.17
N THR A 382 56.76 -16.05 -48.36
CA THR A 382 58.09 -15.82 -48.95
C THR A 382 59.07 -15.04 -48.08
N ASN A 383 58.65 -14.40 -46.98
CA ASN A 383 59.55 -13.88 -45.95
C ASN A 383 58.85 -13.71 -44.59
N GLY A 384 59.49 -14.14 -43.50
CA GLY A 384 58.91 -14.05 -42.16
C GLY A 384 59.36 -12.82 -41.38
N ARG A 385 58.54 -11.75 -41.31
CA ARG A 385 58.75 -10.62 -40.37
C ARG A 385 57.65 -10.55 -39.32
N ASN A 386 58.02 -10.25 -38.07
CA ASN A 386 57.07 -10.24 -36.95
C ASN A 386 56.08 -9.06 -36.98
N SER A 387 56.35 -7.99 -37.74
CA SER A 387 55.41 -6.86 -37.88
C SER A 387 54.11 -7.27 -38.58
N GLU A 388 54.20 -8.05 -39.66
CA GLU A 388 53.04 -8.46 -40.46
C GLU A 388 52.09 -9.39 -39.69
N LYS A 389 52.59 -10.12 -38.67
CA LYS A 389 51.76 -11.00 -37.82
C LYS A 389 50.72 -10.24 -37.00
N ASN A 390 51.05 -9.02 -36.55
CA ASN A 390 50.13 -8.20 -35.76
C ASN A 390 49.01 -7.63 -36.64
N ASP A 391 49.36 -7.09 -37.81
CA ASP A 391 48.40 -6.59 -38.79
C ASP A 391 47.49 -7.73 -39.32
N HIS A 392 48.06 -8.91 -39.54
CA HIS A 392 47.32 -10.11 -39.91
C HIS A 392 46.29 -10.52 -38.84
N LYS A 393 46.70 -10.55 -37.56
CA LYS A 393 45.79 -10.86 -36.44
C LYS A 393 44.70 -9.80 -36.27
N PHE A 394 45.03 -8.52 -36.43
CA PHE A 394 44.06 -7.42 -36.41
C PHE A 394 43.03 -7.56 -37.54
N LEU A 395 43.48 -7.86 -38.77
CA LEU A 395 42.60 -8.03 -39.93
C LEU A 395 41.69 -9.27 -39.79
N ILE A 396 42.17 -10.36 -39.20
CA ILE A 396 41.34 -11.54 -38.85
C ILE A 396 40.23 -11.14 -37.87
N ASN A 397 40.57 -10.46 -36.77
CA ASN A 397 39.58 -10.01 -35.79
C ASN A 397 38.57 -9.05 -36.43
N ALA A 398 39.04 -8.10 -37.23
CA ALA A 398 38.19 -7.15 -37.94
C ALA A 398 37.30 -7.81 -39.02
N LEU A 399 37.71 -8.96 -39.57
CA LEU A 399 36.90 -9.78 -40.48
C LEU A 399 35.82 -10.55 -39.69
N GLN A 400 36.22 -11.21 -38.59
CA GLN A 400 35.33 -11.92 -37.67
C GLN A 400 34.22 -11.01 -37.12
N ASP A 401 34.58 -9.79 -36.70
CA ASP A 401 33.61 -8.77 -36.26
C ASP A 401 32.63 -8.37 -37.37
N SER A 402 33.07 -8.24 -38.63
CA SER A 402 32.14 -7.95 -39.73
C SER A 402 31.22 -9.12 -40.07
N ILE A 403 31.68 -10.37 -39.92
CA ILE A 403 30.84 -11.56 -40.10
C ILE A 403 29.82 -11.66 -38.97
N LYS A 404 30.26 -11.47 -37.71
CA LYS A 404 29.37 -11.44 -36.55
C LYS A 404 28.28 -10.38 -36.71
N ARG A 405 28.66 -9.12 -37.01
CA ARG A 405 27.71 -8.02 -37.24
C ARG A 405 26.78 -8.24 -38.44
N PHE A 406 27.16 -9.06 -39.43
CA PHE A 406 26.29 -9.43 -40.54
C PHE A 406 25.19 -10.41 -40.10
N PHE A 407 25.50 -11.37 -39.22
CA PHE A 407 24.49 -12.24 -38.61
C PHE A 407 23.63 -11.49 -37.58
N ASP A 408 24.23 -10.69 -36.70
CA ASP A 408 23.51 -9.86 -35.71
C ASP A 408 22.45 -8.97 -36.38
N GLU A 409 22.74 -8.39 -37.55
CA GLU A 409 21.83 -7.52 -38.31
C GLU A 409 20.72 -8.29 -39.05
N ARG A 410 20.91 -9.58 -39.36
CA ARG A 410 19.87 -10.45 -39.92
C ARG A 410 18.92 -11.01 -38.86
N ASN A 411 19.31 -10.97 -37.58
CA ASN A 411 18.52 -11.38 -36.42
C ASN A 411 17.85 -10.17 -35.72
N SER A 412 17.27 -9.27 -36.53
CA SER A 412 16.63 -8.04 -36.07
C SER A 412 15.38 -8.32 -35.23
N LYS A 413 15.40 -7.82 -33.98
CA LYS A 413 14.31 -8.00 -33.01
C LYS A 413 13.28 -6.87 -33.10
N LEU A 414 12.04 -7.18 -32.77
CA LEU A 414 10.96 -6.22 -32.61
C LEU A 414 11.14 -5.43 -31.31
N GLU A 415 11.41 -4.13 -31.44
CA GLU A 415 11.46 -3.19 -30.32
C GLU A 415 10.21 -2.31 -30.27
N LEU A 416 9.66 -2.11 -29.07
CA LEU A 416 8.51 -1.25 -28.82
C LEU A 416 8.93 0.06 -28.17
N SER A 417 8.41 1.17 -28.70
CA SER A 417 8.48 2.49 -28.10
C SER A 417 7.38 2.65 -27.05
N PHE A 418 7.53 3.59 -26.11
CA PHE A 418 6.52 3.82 -25.06
C PHE A 418 5.09 4.04 -25.61
N CYS A 419 4.96 4.74 -26.74
CA CYS A 419 3.66 4.95 -27.40
C CYS A 419 3.03 3.67 -27.95
N ASP A 420 3.81 2.65 -28.33
CA ASP A 420 3.30 1.36 -28.84
C ASP A 420 2.56 0.55 -27.75
N TYR A 421 2.73 0.92 -26.48
CA TYR A 421 2.03 0.33 -25.33
C TYR A 421 0.66 0.97 -25.06
N ILE A 422 0.33 2.11 -25.67
CA ILE A 422 -0.94 2.82 -25.46
C ILE A 422 -2.01 2.22 -26.41
N PRO A 423 -3.13 1.66 -25.92
CA PRO A 423 -4.12 0.96 -26.77
C PRO A 423 -4.72 1.79 -27.91
N CYS A 424 -4.70 3.12 -27.80
CA CYS A 424 -5.21 4.05 -28.80
C CYS A 424 -4.25 4.23 -30.00
N ALA A 425 -2.96 3.91 -29.85
CA ALA A 425 -1.93 4.07 -30.88
C ALA A 425 -1.82 2.80 -31.75
N ARG A 426 -2.82 2.57 -32.63
CA ARG A 426 -2.84 1.43 -33.58
C ARG A 426 -1.79 1.59 -34.70
N GLY A 427 -0.51 1.45 -34.36
CA GLY A 427 0.60 1.49 -35.29
C GLY A 427 0.79 0.19 -36.08
N GLN A 428 1.57 0.27 -37.17
CA GLN A 428 1.93 -0.89 -38.02
C GLN A 428 2.54 -2.06 -37.21
N LYS A 429 3.36 -1.76 -36.19
CA LYS A 429 3.94 -2.77 -35.29
C LYS A 429 2.87 -3.61 -34.58
N GLN A 430 1.76 -3.00 -34.15
CA GLN A 430 0.71 -3.72 -33.42
C GLN A 430 -0.08 -4.67 -34.34
N GLN A 431 -0.25 -4.29 -35.61
CA GLN A 431 -0.81 -5.16 -36.66
C GLN A 431 0.16 -6.32 -37.00
N LEU A 432 1.46 -6.07 -37.03
CA LEU A 432 2.48 -7.09 -37.24
C LEU A 432 2.50 -8.11 -36.07
N ILE A 433 2.37 -7.64 -34.83
CA ILE A 433 2.24 -8.50 -33.63
C ILE A 433 0.99 -9.38 -33.73
N SER A 434 -0.18 -8.81 -34.06
CA SER A 434 -1.42 -9.59 -34.10
C SER A 434 -1.43 -10.62 -35.24
N TYR A 435 -0.92 -10.27 -36.42
CA TYR A 435 -0.73 -11.19 -37.54
C TYR A 435 0.22 -12.35 -37.17
N SER A 436 1.38 -12.03 -36.58
CA SER A 436 2.39 -13.03 -36.24
C SER A 436 1.93 -13.95 -35.10
N MET A 437 1.22 -13.41 -34.09
CA MET A 437 0.58 -14.20 -33.04
C MET A 437 -0.52 -15.11 -33.57
N SER A 438 -1.32 -14.68 -34.56
CA SER A 438 -2.31 -15.54 -35.22
C SER A 438 -1.63 -16.74 -35.90
N LYS A 439 -0.50 -16.51 -36.58
CA LYS A 439 0.30 -17.57 -37.20
C LYS A 439 0.90 -18.54 -36.18
N ILE A 440 1.38 -18.06 -35.02
CA ILE A 440 1.85 -18.91 -33.91
C ILE A 440 0.70 -19.74 -33.36
N ASN A 441 -0.43 -19.12 -33.02
CA ASN A 441 -1.57 -19.81 -32.43
C ASN A 441 -2.12 -20.91 -33.35
N ASN A 442 -2.20 -20.66 -34.66
CA ASN A 442 -2.57 -21.68 -35.65
C ASN A 442 -1.54 -22.83 -35.77
N SER A 443 -0.27 -22.57 -35.46
CA SER A 443 0.80 -23.58 -35.45
C SER A 443 0.84 -24.37 -34.14
N LEU A 444 0.31 -23.80 -33.05
CA LEU A 444 0.15 -24.43 -31.74
C LEU A 444 -1.23 -25.10 -31.55
N ASP A 445 -2.15 -24.96 -32.52
CA ASP A 445 -3.42 -25.69 -32.53
C ASP A 445 -3.16 -27.20 -32.54
N ILE A 446 -3.69 -27.90 -31.54
CA ILE A 446 -3.57 -29.36 -31.40
C ILE A 446 -4.04 -30.09 -32.67
N THR A 447 -5.04 -29.55 -33.37
CA THR A 447 -5.56 -30.06 -34.65
C THR A 447 -4.53 -29.93 -35.76
N TYR A 448 -3.78 -28.83 -35.79
CA TYR A 448 -2.71 -28.61 -36.76
C TYR A 448 -1.50 -29.51 -36.46
N ILE A 449 -1.10 -29.60 -35.20
CA ILE A 449 -0.01 -30.48 -34.74
C ILE A 449 -0.32 -31.95 -35.09
N VAL A 450 -1.52 -32.45 -34.78
CA VAL A 450 -1.94 -33.81 -35.13
C VAL A 450 -1.95 -34.04 -36.64
N LYS A 451 -2.43 -33.08 -37.44
CA LYS A 451 -2.36 -33.16 -38.91
C LYS A 451 -0.90 -33.22 -39.42
N LYS A 452 0.03 -32.49 -38.81
CA LYS A 452 1.46 -32.54 -39.15
C LYS A 452 2.13 -33.84 -38.73
N LEU A 453 1.75 -34.43 -37.58
CA LEU A 453 2.19 -35.77 -37.21
C LEU A 453 1.69 -36.83 -38.23
N GLN A 454 0.43 -36.73 -38.68
CA GLN A 454 -0.09 -37.59 -39.75
C GLN A 454 0.62 -37.40 -41.10
N GLU A 455 1.09 -36.20 -41.44
CA GLU A 455 1.94 -35.98 -42.62
C GLU A 455 3.31 -36.67 -42.47
N ILE A 456 3.89 -36.67 -41.28
CA ILE A 456 5.14 -37.38 -40.98
C ILE A 456 4.94 -38.90 -41.08
N ASP A 457 3.84 -39.44 -40.57
CA ASP A 457 3.56 -40.88 -40.68
C ASP A 457 3.32 -41.30 -42.14
N LYS A 458 2.66 -40.47 -42.96
CA LYS A 458 2.59 -40.68 -44.43
C LYS A 458 3.98 -40.64 -45.07
N LEU A 459 4.87 -39.75 -44.63
CA LEU A 459 6.24 -39.69 -45.13
C LEU A 459 7.04 -40.94 -44.76
N LYS A 460 6.87 -41.50 -43.54
CA LYS A 460 7.42 -42.82 -43.18
C LYS A 460 6.93 -43.91 -44.15
N MET A 461 5.62 -43.94 -44.46
CA MET A 461 5.02 -44.91 -45.39
C MET A 461 5.53 -44.79 -46.84
N ILE A 462 6.06 -43.63 -47.23
CA ILE A 462 6.64 -43.40 -48.56
C ILE A 462 8.13 -43.75 -48.59
N LEU A 463 8.88 -43.43 -47.51
CA LEU A 463 10.33 -43.60 -47.46
C LEU A 463 10.79 -44.98 -46.98
N LEU A 464 9.97 -45.70 -46.22
CA LEU A 464 10.33 -46.94 -45.54
C LEU A 464 9.45 -48.12 -45.96
N SER A 465 10.02 -49.31 -46.05
CA SER A 465 9.26 -50.54 -46.27
C SER A 465 8.42 -50.92 -45.04
N PRO A 466 7.37 -51.74 -45.16
CA PRO A 466 6.53 -52.16 -44.02
C PRO A 466 7.31 -52.78 -42.86
N ASP A 467 8.43 -53.47 -43.12
CA ASP A 467 9.28 -54.06 -42.08
C ASP A 467 10.27 -53.05 -41.49
N GLN A 468 10.72 -52.07 -42.27
CA GLN A 468 11.49 -50.93 -41.76
C GLN A 468 10.65 -50.03 -40.86
N ILE A 469 9.36 -49.85 -41.15
CA ILE A 469 8.43 -49.11 -40.29
C ILE A 469 8.25 -49.82 -38.94
N LYS A 470 8.01 -51.14 -38.94
CA LYS A 470 7.96 -51.93 -37.70
C LYS A 470 9.23 -51.76 -36.87
N LEU A 471 10.41 -51.84 -37.51
CA LEU A 471 11.68 -51.66 -36.82
C LEU A 471 11.87 -50.22 -36.31
N PHE A 472 11.38 -49.22 -37.04
CA PHE A 472 11.40 -47.81 -36.64
C PHE A 472 10.51 -47.54 -35.42
N ASP A 473 9.32 -48.14 -35.37
CA ASP A 473 8.40 -47.99 -34.23
C ASP A 473 8.90 -48.71 -32.96
N PHE A 474 9.82 -49.67 -33.11
CA PHE A 474 10.57 -50.31 -32.00
C PHE A 474 11.86 -49.55 -31.59
N LEU A 475 12.16 -48.38 -32.16
CA LEU A 475 13.31 -47.59 -31.73
C LEU A 475 13.17 -47.18 -30.24
N PRO A 476 14.21 -47.37 -29.42
CA PRO A 476 14.12 -47.10 -27.99
C PRO A 476 13.93 -45.61 -27.71
N LYS A 477 13.19 -45.31 -26.64
CA LYS A 477 13.12 -43.95 -26.08
C LYS A 477 14.52 -43.51 -25.64
N PRO A 478 14.88 -42.22 -25.75
CA PRO A 478 16.16 -41.73 -25.26
C PRO A 478 16.24 -41.88 -23.73
N ASN A 479 17.29 -42.54 -23.26
CA ASN A 479 17.59 -42.63 -21.82
C ASN A 479 18.25 -41.33 -21.34
N ILE A 480 17.85 -40.86 -20.17
CA ILE A 480 18.44 -39.69 -19.51
C ILE A 480 19.39 -40.20 -18.42
N ASP A 481 20.68 -39.89 -18.55
CA ASP A 481 21.72 -40.25 -17.60
C ASP A 481 22.36 -38.98 -17.00
N LEU A 482 22.61 -39.00 -15.68
CA LEU A 482 23.18 -37.90 -14.90
C LEU A 482 24.61 -37.53 -15.34
N HIS A 483 25.34 -38.43 -15.99
CA HIS A 483 26.76 -38.24 -16.36
C HIS A 483 27.07 -38.45 -17.85
N SER A 484 26.22 -37.93 -18.75
CA SER A 484 26.47 -37.98 -20.20
C SER A 484 27.38 -36.85 -20.71
N SER A 485 28.69 -37.01 -20.52
CA SER A 485 29.72 -36.21 -21.22
C SER A 485 30.29 -36.98 -22.41
N ASN A 486 30.08 -36.45 -23.62
CA ASN A 486 30.49 -36.96 -24.96
C ASN A 486 29.68 -38.10 -25.64
N LYS A 487 28.99 -37.68 -26.71
CA LYS A 487 28.96 -38.28 -28.07
C LYS A 487 28.66 -39.80 -28.22
N GLN A 488 27.41 -40.11 -28.61
CA GLN A 488 27.06 -40.34 -30.03
C GLN A 488 25.55 -40.56 -30.25
N SER A 489 25.02 -39.95 -31.33
CA SER A 489 23.74 -40.25 -32.03
C SER A 489 22.36 -40.07 -31.37
N TYR A 490 21.57 -39.14 -31.94
CA TYR A 490 20.12 -38.90 -31.78
C TYR A 490 19.64 -38.43 -30.38
N PHE A 491 18.59 -37.60 -30.22
CA PHE A 491 17.63 -36.94 -31.13
C PHE A 491 17.79 -35.40 -31.12
N SER A 492 17.20 -34.71 -32.11
CA SER A 492 17.30 -33.24 -32.32
C SER A 492 17.04 -32.36 -31.09
N ILE A 493 16.22 -32.84 -30.14
CA ILE A 493 15.77 -32.14 -28.94
C ILE A 493 16.89 -31.91 -27.90
N LEU A 494 17.95 -32.73 -27.93
CA LEU A 494 19.00 -32.73 -26.90
C LEU A 494 20.33 -32.07 -27.33
N LYS A 495 20.33 -31.30 -28.43
CA LYS A 495 21.52 -30.49 -28.76
C LYS A 495 21.77 -29.44 -27.68
N PRO A 496 23.02 -29.24 -27.20
CA PRO A 496 23.34 -28.13 -26.32
C PRO A 496 23.06 -26.80 -27.01
N GLU A 497 22.74 -25.77 -26.22
CA GLU A 497 22.38 -24.45 -26.71
C GLU A 497 23.62 -23.72 -27.28
N GLN A 498 23.81 -23.82 -28.59
CA GLN A 498 24.92 -23.21 -29.31
C GLN A 498 24.67 -21.74 -29.62
N SER A 499 25.75 -20.95 -29.58
CA SER A 499 25.71 -19.54 -29.97
C SER A 499 25.40 -19.38 -31.47
N GLU A 500 24.83 -18.24 -31.89
CA GLU A 500 24.49 -18.01 -33.30
C GLU A 500 25.71 -18.07 -34.23
N LEU A 501 26.86 -17.59 -33.75
CA LEU A 501 28.14 -17.66 -34.47
C LEU A 501 28.62 -19.12 -34.65
N GLU A 502 28.44 -19.95 -33.63
CA GLU A 502 28.81 -21.37 -33.67
C GLU A 502 27.90 -22.15 -34.64
N LYS A 503 26.58 -21.91 -34.58
CA LYS A 503 25.61 -22.42 -35.56
C LYS A 503 25.98 -22.00 -37.00
N ALA A 504 26.40 -20.75 -37.20
CA ALA A 504 26.84 -20.26 -38.50
C ALA A 504 28.15 -20.90 -38.99
N ILE A 505 29.09 -21.21 -38.10
CA ILE A 505 30.33 -21.95 -38.41
C ILE A 505 30.00 -23.40 -38.79
N GLU A 506 29.16 -24.10 -38.03
CA GLU A 506 28.71 -25.45 -38.39
C GLU A 506 28.01 -25.46 -39.76
N ALA A 507 27.07 -24.52 -39.99
CA ALA A 507 26.38 -24.37 -41.27
C ALA A 507 27.34 -24.12 -42.44
N GLN A 508 28.37 -23.28 -42.25
CA GLN A 508 29.43 -23.09 -43.25
C GLN A 508 30.19 -24.39 -43.54
N THR A 509 30.54 -25.18 -42.52
CA THR A 509 31.24 -26.46 -42.75
C THR A 509 30.37 -27.50 -43.46
N ALA A 510 29.07 -27.55 -43.14
CA ALA A 510 28.10 -28.39 -43.84
C ALA A 510 27.96 -27.97 -45.31
N PHE A 511 27.76 -26.67 -45.58
CA PHE A 511 27.70 -26.11 -46.93
C PHE A 511 28.95 -26.46 -47.75
N ASN A 512 30.14 -26.38 -47.15
CA ASN A 512 31.41 -26.71 -47.81
C ASN A 512 31.53 -28.20 -48.18
N ASN A 513 30.86 -29.09 -47.45
CA ASN A 513 30.85 -30.52 -47.74
C ASN A 513 29.80 -30.88 -48.79
N LEU A 514 28.61 -30.31 -48.71
CA LEU A 514 27.53 -30.52 -49.68
C LEU A 514 27.90 -29.99 -51.06
N ALA A 515 28.55 -28.83 -51.14
CA ALA A 515 28.97 -28.21 -52.41
C ALA A 515 30.04 -29.00 -53.19
N LYS A 516 30.59 -30.10 -52.63
CA LYS A 516 31.49 -31.03 -53.33
C LYS A 516 30.73 -32.05 -54.19
N PHE A 517 29.47 -32.35 -53.85
CA PHE A 517 28.64 -33.35 -54.52
C PHE A 517 27.54 -32.65 -55.34
N LYS A 518 27.90 -32.19 -56.53
CA LYS A 518 27.04 -31.32 -57.36
C LYS A 518 25.83 -32.01 -57.98
N ASP A 519 25.86 -33.33 -58.14
CA ASP A 519 24.88 -34.05 -58.99
C ASP A 519 23.65 -34.58 -58.22
N ASP A 520 23.55 -34.27 -56.92
CA ASP A 520 22.40 -34.62 -56.07
C ASP A 520 21.37 -33.48 -56.05
N GLN A 521 20.18 -33.76 -56.60
CA GLN A 521 19.05 -32.81 -56.65
C GLN A 521 18.61 -32.32 -55.27
N ILE A 522 18.73 -33.14 -54.22
CA ILE A 522 18.32 -32.78 -52.86
C ILE A 522 19.27 -31.71 -52.30
N ASN A 523 20.58 -31.85 -52.56
CA ASN A 523 21.58 -30.88 -52.13
C ASN A 523 21.45 -29.55 -52.89
N GLN A 524 21.06 -29.59 -54.17
CA GLN A 524 20.76 -28.38 -54.94
C GLN A 524 19.55 -27.63 -54.35
N HIS A 525 18.41 -28.30 -54.16
CA HIS A 525 17.23 -27.68 -53.56
C HIS A 525 17.47 -27.18 -52.12
N LEU A 526 18.24 -27.91 -51.30
CA LEU A 526 18.58 -27.47 -49.95
C LEU A 526 19.38 -26.15 -49.97
N VAL A 527 20.25 -25.95 -50.97
CA VAL A 527 20.98 -24.69 -51.15
C VAL A 527 20.08 -23.58 -51.69
N GLU A 528 19.06 -23.88 -52.51
CA GLU A 528 18.08 -22.91 -53.02
C GLU A 528 17.14 -22.36 -51.94
N PHE A 529 16.90 -23.10 -50.84
CA PHE A 529 16.12 -22.61 -49.69
C PHE A 529 16.91 -21.68 -48.75
N LEU A 530 18.20 -21.46 -48.97
CA LEU A 530 19.00 -20.50 -48.21
C LEU A 530 18.87 -19.09 -48.81
N ASP A 531 19.02 -18.05 -47.98
CA ASP A 531 19.01 -16.66 -48.44
C ASP A 531 20.22 -16.36 -49.36
N ASP A 532 19.98 -15.69 -50.49
CA ASP A 532 21.00 -15.34 -51.49
C ASP A 532 22.23 -14.63 -50.91
N ASP A 533 22.08 -13.79 -49.89
CA ASP A 533 23.23 -13.11 -49.26
C ASP A 533 24.03 -14.08 -48.37
N ILE A 534 23.38 -15.06 -47.74
CA ILE A 534 24.03 -16.13 -46.96
C ILE A 534 24.76 -17.08 -47.90
N ILE A 535 24.14 -17.46 -49.03
CA ILE A 535 24.78 -18.24 -50.09
C ILE A 535 26.02 -17.50 -50.61
N GLN A 536 25.94 -16.19 -50.82
CA GLN A 536 27.09 -15.39 -51.24
C GLN A 536 28.19 -15.33 -50.16
N LEU A 537 27.83 -15.14 -48.88
CA LEU A 537 28.77 -15.19 -47.75
C LEU A 537 29.52 -16.52 -47.70
N PHE A 538 28.78 -17.63 -47.79
CA PHE A 538 29.35 -18.97 -47.78
C PHE A 538 30.20 -19.25 -49.03
N ARG A 539 29.82 -18.73 -50.20
CA ARG A 539 30.61 -18.81 -51.44
C ARG A 539 31.91 -18.00 -51.39
N ILE A 540 31.94 -16.86 -50.68
CA ILE A 540 33.16 -16.06 -50.46
C ILE A 540 34.18 -16.86 -49.64
N ASN A 541 33.71 -17.55 -48.60
CA ASN A 541 34.55 -18.42 -47.76
C ASN A 541 34.95 -19.73 -48.47
N MET A 542 34.13 -20.24 -49.40
CA MET A 542 34.44 -21.43 -50.21
C MET A 542 35.50 -21.22 -51.29
N ARG A 543 35.51 -20.06 -51.97
CA ARG A 543 36.39 -19.82 -53.13
C ARG A 543 37.87 -19.63 -52.77
N LYS A 544 38.22 -19.61 -51.48
CA LYS A 544 39.57 -19.33 -50.98
C LYS A 544 39.83 -20.20 -49.76
N GLU A 545 40.95 -20.92 -49.73
CA GLU A 545 41.35 -21.74 -48.57
C GLU A 545 41.77 -20.86 -47.36
N VAL A 546 40.84 -20.15 -46.75
CA VAL A 546 41.05 -19.44 -45.49
C VAL A 546 40.98 -20.45 -44.34
N LYS A 547 42.00 -21.31 -44.26
CA LYS A 547 42.21 -22.33 -43.20
C LYS A 547 42.32 -21.74 -41.78
N SER A 548 42.29 -20.41 -41.63
CA SER A 548 42.41 -19.71 -40.34
C SER A 548 41.09 -19.57 -39.57
N LEU A 549 39.92 -19.81 -40.17
CA LEU A 549 38.64 -19.80 -39.44
C LEU A 549 38.37 -21.10 -38.66
N THR A 550 38.97 -22.22 -39.06
CA THR A 550 38.77 -23.55 -38.45
C THR A 550 39.72 -23.86 -37.31
N ASN A 551 40.70 -22.99 -37.01
CA ASN A 551 41.68 -23.21 -35.93
C ASN A 551 41.22 -22.68 -34.56
N PHE A 552 39.96 -22.24 -34.43
CA PHE A 552 39.33 -22.05 -33.12
C PHE A 552 38.93 -23.40 -32.54
N SER A 553 39.88 -24.06 -31.89
CA SER A 553 39.57 -25.10 -30.91
C SER A 553 38.72 -24.47 -29.80
N PRO A 554 37.65 -25.13 -29.32
CA PRO A 554 36.88 -24.61 -28.18
C PRO A 554 37.82 -24.57 -26.97
N VAL A 555 38.06 -23.38 -26.44
CA VAL A 555 38.88 -23.22 -25.24
C VAL A 555 38.18 -23.90 -24.07
N THR A 556 38.74 -25.05 -23.70
CA THR A 556 38.83 -25.60 -22.35
C THR A 556 37.62 -25.31 -21.46
N GLN A 557 36.70 -26.27 -21.38
CA GLN A 557 35.91 -26.43 -20.16
C GLN A 557 36.90 -26.53 -18.99
N THR A 558 36.90 -25.54 -18.10
CA THR A 558 37.78 -25.57 -16.94
C THR A 558 37.35 -26.71 -16.03
N HIS A 559 38.19 -27.75 -15.99
CA HIS A 559 38.23 -28.69 -14.88
C HIS A 559 38.32 -27.88 -13.58
N PHE A 560 37.30 -28.03 -12.74
CA PHE A 560 37.33 -27.64 -11.34
C PHE A 560 37.05 -28.89 -10.52
N LEU A 561 38.10 -29.66 -10.26
CA LEU A 561 38.25 -30.74 -9.27
C LEU A 561 39.73 -31.16 -9.29
N SER A 562 40.28 -31.56 -8.12
CA SER A 562 41.69 -31.43 -7.71
C SER A 562 42.12 -29.95 -7.57
N ASP A 563 42.60 -29.44 -6.43
CA ASP A 563 42.95 -30.02 -5.11
C ASP A 563 42.80 -28.92 -4.02
N LEU A 564 42.94 -29.08 -2.69
CA LEU A 564 43.42 -30.10 -1.70
C LEU A 564 42.69 -29.74 -0.35
N PRO A 565 42.88 -30.36 0.85
CA PRO A 565 43.44 -31.67 1.24
C PRO A 565 42.54 -32.51 2.17
N SER A 566 43.00 -33.74 2.44
CA SER A 566 42.41 -34.70 3.40
C SER A 566 42.59 -34.31 4.87
N ARG A 567 41.49 -34.26 5.65
CA ARG A 567 41.49 -34.58 7.10
C ARG A 567 40.08 -34.78 7.66
N MET A 568 39.69 -36.04 7.90
CA MET A 568 38.65 -36.40 8.86
C MET A 568 39.29 -36.60 10.25
N PRO A 569 38.67 -36.15 11.34
CA PRO A 569 38.78 -36.80 12.64
C PRO A 569 37.84 -38.02 12.69
N GLN A 570 38.29 -39.10 13.33
CA GLN A 570 37.46 -40.25 13.67
C GLN A 570 36.58 -39.91 14.88
N ILE A 571 35.38 -40.50 14.95
CA ILE A 571 34.75 -40.93 16.21
C ILE A 571 34.24 -42.35 15.97
N GLU A 572 34.55 -43.25 16.91
CA GLU A 572 34.26 -44.68 16.83
C GLU A 572 32.81 -45.01 17.16
N GLN A 573 32.42 -46.23 16.78
CA GLN A 573 31.16 -46.87 17.15
C GLN A 573 31.20 -47.32 18.61
N GLN A 574 30.01 -47.45 19.22
CA GLN A 574 29.74 -48.61 20.08
C GLN A 574 28.31 -49.06 19.80
N ASP A 575 28.12 -50.37 19.71
CA ASP A 575 26.85 -51.04 19.39
C ASP A 575 25.82 -50.94 20.53
N ASP A 576 24.55 -51.17 20.20
CA ASP A 576 23.88 -52.36 20.71
C ASP A 576 22.73 -52.77 19.78
N SER A 577 22.45 -54.07 19.73
CA SER A 577 21.47 -54.72 18.86
C SER A 577 20.07 -54.75 19.49
N ASP A 578 19.02 -54.89 18.67
CA ASP A 578 18.25 -56.16 18.63
C ASP A 578 17.05 -56.19 17.66
N SER A 579 16.86 -57.39 17.11
CA SER A 579 15.63 -58.06 16.67
C SER A 579 14.54 -57.38 15.81
N GLU A 580 14.44 -57.90 14.58
CA GLU A 580 13.24 -58.56 14.02
C GLU A 580 11.99 -57.78 13.54
N SER A 581 11.81 -57.89 12.21
CA SER A 581 10.58 -58.33 11.53
C SER A 581 9.39 -57.38 11.29
N SER A 582 9.15 -57.16 9.98
CA SER A 582 7.85 -56.93 9.31
C SER A 582 6.80 -58.01 9.67
N PRO A 583 5.48 -57.91 9.33
CA PRO A 583 4.91 -57.10 8.25
C PRO A 583 3.44 -56.56 8.37
N SER A 584 3.04 -55.79 7.33
CA SER A 584 1.73 -55.77 6.64
C SER A 584 0.38 -55.49 7.36
N ILE A 585 -0.23 -54.36 6.96
CA ILE A 585 -1.54 -54.22 6.28
C ILE A 585 -2.74 -55.08 6.75
N LYS A 586 -3.77 -54.39 7.30
CA LYS A 586 -5.23 -54.46 6.98
C LYS A 586 -5.97 -53.48 7.91
N SER A 587 -6.58 -52.38 7.44
CA SER A 587 -7.94 -52.27 6.86
C SER A 587 -9.09 -52.80 7.74
N ILE A 588 -9.90 -51.88 8.31
CA ILE A 588 -11.38 -51.89 8.52
C ILE A 588 -11.68 -50.58 9.29
N GLN A 589 -12.32 -49.57 8.69
CA GLN A 589 -13.78 -49.35 8.58
C GLN A 589 -14.51 -48.99 9.90
N LYS A 590 -14.80 -47.68 10.02
CA LYS A 590 -16.14 -47.09 10.27
C LYS A 590 -16.77 -47.20 11.68
N VAL A 591 -17.27 -46.03 12.15
CA VAL A 591 -18.60 -45.74 12.76
C VAL A 591 -18.49 -44.69 13.89
N ASP A 592 -19.11 -43.54 13.61
CA ASP A 592 -19.85 -42.60 14.46
C ASP A 592 -19.35 -42.19 15.85
N SER A 593 -18.97 -40.90 15.96
CA SER A 593 -19.46 -39.97 16.99
C SER A 593 -19.33 -38.52 16.49
#